data_AF-A0AB34JGI9-F1
#
_entry.id   AF-A0AB34JGI9-F1
#
_cell.length_a   1.000
_cell.length_b   1.000
_cell.length_c   1.000
_cell.angle_alpha   90.00
_cell.angle_beta   90.00
_cell.angle_gamma   90.00
#
_symmetry.space_group_name_H-M   'P 1'
#
loop_
_entity.id
_entity.type
_entity.pdbx_description
1 polymer ?
#
loop_
_entity_poly.entity_id
_entity_poly.type
_entity_poly.pdbx_seq_one_letter_code
_entity_poly.pdbx_strand_id
1 'polypeptide(L)'
;MASSPTPRRCCACPPYLPQQGEQPADDWYARTRRSSSSSSDDDDDDSCATLEDACALLSCAPAAPRRAAPCCVAACIVCALAAALLALVLRVASRAVSPLRHASGGSLGPPLRAFARAPSQVDAVFMWVNGSHPRFRQQLDAARRARQLPYEPHAARYRDDGLLQYAVLSLLSAPRLVGALRHVYVVTSGEVPAFVGGGGAEGFTDRVLSVPLQGLLDRCGRQGGRRPVGGERRRLFIVPHAALFSDQEMELPTFNSNAVLAAIHKLPHLGEWFLYSDDDMLFTNRYLRMSHWWDERVRAQRLQLDSRNAVHRTRAHSNNNWEQAMTFMSGLLDALPYPPHAPGNSSPAVDPGIHHTSSWGRWTAQLFGQTQSPLGQLVRSYDKPMHVPVLFSRDIIIEMEARWPREFERTRQSRVRSASDLELNFLYHHYLRLLRFPVLSASGIRARFLFIQECAEPDGRQRCAQALRGGRYNFVCFNDGASSDADQKAGAVAVRELLQQHFNSCRIH
;
A
#
# COMPACT_ATOMS: atom_id res chain seq x y z
N MET A 1 34.38 8.16 52.56
CA MET A 1 34.69 6.76 52.22
C MET A 1 33.35 6.01 52.15
N ALA A 2 32.53 6.24 51.12
CA ALA A 2 32.58 5.63 49.79
C ALA A 2 32.46 4.10 49.82
N SER A 3 31.23 3.60 50.04
CA SER A 3 30.81 2.25 49.66
C SER A 3 30.24 2.28 48.24
N SER A 4 30.97 1.65 47.32
CA SER A 4 30.62 1.55 45.90
C SER A 4 29.39 0.65 45.68
N PRO A 5 28.45 1.03 44.80
CA PRO A 5 27.39 0.13 44.36
C PRO A 5 27.85 -0.75 43.19
N THR A 6 27.65 -2.06 43.34
CA THR A 6 27.74 -3.08 42.29
C THR A 6 26.79 -2.79 41.10
N PRO A 7 27.20 -3.03 39.85
CA PRO A 7 26.39 -2.75 38.68
C PRO A 7 25.23 -3.74 38.54
N ARG A 8 24.01 -3.23 38.33
CA ARG A 8 22.83 -4.02 37.98
C ARG A 8 23.05 -4.68 36.62
N ARG A 9 23.02 -6.02 36.59
CA ARG A 9 22.98 -6.83 35.37
C ARG A 9 21.74 -6.43 34.55
N CYS A 10 21.94 -6.06 33.30
CA CYS A 10 20.87 -6.03 32.30
C CYS A 10 20.28 -7.45 32.18
N CYS A 11 18.96 -7.58 32.32
CA CYS A 11 18.26 -8.81 31.97
C CYS A 11 18.44 -9.06 30.46
N ALA A 12 19.29 -10.02 30.12
CA ALA A 12 19.33 -10.61 28.79
C ALA A 12 17.99 -11.29 28.52
N CYS A 13 17.35 -10.96 27.39
CA CYS A 13 16.26 -11.77 26.86
C CYS A 13 16.78 -13.20 26.60
N PRO A 14 16.03 -14.26 26.96
CA PRO A 14 16.46 -15.61 26.67
C PRO A 14 16.49 -15.86 25.14
N PRO A 15 17.42 -16.70 24.64
CA PRO A 15 17.44 -17.08 23.24
C PRO A 15 16.18 -17.87 22.89
N TYR A 16 15.53 -17.50 21.78
CA TYR A 16 14.39 -18.19 21.19
C TYR A 16 14.85 -19.57 20.67
N LEU A 17 14.35 -20.64 21.30
CA LEU A 17 14.43 -22.00 20.77
C LEU A 17 13.14 -22.28 19.99
N PRO A 18 13.21 -22.64 18.69
CA PRO A 18 12.02 -23.01 17.95
C PRO A 18 11.52 -24.35 18.47
N GLN A 19 10.32 -24.37 19.07
CA GLN A 19 9.63 -25.62 19.41
C GLN A 19 8.87 -26.14 18.20
N GLN A 20 8.94 -27.46 17.98
CA GLN A 20 8.22 -28.16 16.93
C GLN A 20 6.71 -27.98 17.11
N GLY A 21 6.07 -27.34 16.12
CA GLY A 21 4.65 -27.03 16.15
C GLY A 21 4.24 -25.81 15.30
N GLU A 22 5.11 -25.26 14.46
CA GLU A 22 4.75 -24.21 13.49
C GLU A 22 3.80 -24.80 12.43
N GLN A 23 2.50 -24.49 12.53
CA GLN A 23 1.59 -24.72 11.42
C GLN A 23 1.82 -23.62 10.37
N PRO A 24 1.89 -23.96 9.07
CA PRO A 24 1.93 -22.95 8.03
C PRO A 24 0.68 -22.07 8.13
N ALA A 25 0.83 -20.78 7.85
CA ALA A 25 -0.30 -19.87 7.71
C ALA A 25 -1.13 -20.24 6.47
N ASP A 26 -1.94 -21.28 6.59
CA ASP A 26 -2.73 -21.84 5.49
C ASP A 26 -4.14 -21.26 5.43
N ASP A 27 -4.49 -20.32 6.32
CA ASP A 27 -5.89 -19.91 6.38
C ASP A 27 -6.15 -18.49 6.87
N TRP A 28 -5.58 -17.52 6.15
CA TRP A 28 -6.19 -16.18 6.16
C TRP A 28 -7.55 -16.20 5.41
N TYR A 29 -7.70 -17.08 4.42
CA TYR A 29 -8.83 -17.05 3.48
C TYR A 29 -10.10 -17.81 3.92
N ALA A 30 -10.05 -18.89 4.71
CA ALA A 30 -11.27 -19.55 5.17
C ALA A 30 -11.91 -18.91 6.40
N ARG A 31 -11.21 -18.04 7.13
CA ARG A 31 -11.77 -17.42 8.35
C ARG A 31 -12.86 -16.37 8.07
N THR A 32 -13.02 -15.92 6.83
CA THR A 32 -14.16 -15.09 6.39
C THR A 32 -15.41 -15.90 6.03
N ARG A 33 -15.39 -17.24 6.08
CA ARG A 33 -16.56 -18.09 5.75
C ARG A 33 -17.68 -18.08 6.79
N ARG A 34 -17.54 -17.42 7.95
CA ARG A 34 -18.54 -17.46 9.02
C ARG A 34 -18.85 -16.09 9.62
N SER A 35 -19.37 -15.15 8.83
CA SER A 35 -20.24 -14.08 9.34
C SER A 35 -20.91 -13.22 8.25
N SER A 36 -21.31 -13.78 7.11
CA SER A 36 -22.12 -13.04 6.13
C SER A 36 -23.37 -13.83 5.75
N SER A 37 -24.26 -13.95 6.73
CA SER A 37 -25.65 -14.32 6.51
C SER A 37 -26.53 -13.51 7.46
N SER A 38 -26.78 -12.25 7.11
CA SER A 38 -28.05 -11.55 7.35
C SER A 38 -27.92 -10.08 6.95
N SER A 39 -28.64 -9.75 5.88
CA SER A 39 -29.36 -8.49 5.64
C SER A 39 -29.33 -7.42 6.74
N SER A 40 -29.02 -6.19 6.33
CA SER A 40 -29.96 -5.08 6.45
C SER A 40 -29.57 -4.03 5.41
N ASP A 41 -30.34 -4.03 4.32
CA ASP A 41 -30.66 -2.80 3.59
C ASP A 41 -31.21 -1.78 4.58
N ASP A 42 -30.87 -0.51 4.40
CA ASP A 42 -31.83 0.58 4.54
C ASP A 42 -31.29 1.80 3.79
N ASP A 43 -32.25 2.45 3.16
CA ASP A 43 -32.17 3.53 2.20
C ASP A 43 -31.48 4.79 2.74
N ASP A 44 -30.86 5.55 1.84
CA ASP A 44 -30.96 7.01 1.86
C ASP A 44 -30.70 7.52 0.44
N ASP A 45 -31.81 7.82 -0.20
CA ASP A 45 -31.98 8.61 -1.39
C ASP A 45 -31.60 10.06 -1.05
N ASP A 46 -30.57 10.61 -1.69
CA ASP A 46 -30.44 12.06 -1.74
C ASP A 46 -29.77 12.51 -3.04
N SER A 47 -30.64 12.96 -3.93
CA SER A 47 -30.39 13.70 -5.15
C SER A 47 -29.43 14.87 -4.92
N CYS A 48 -28.26 14.84 -5.56
CA CYS A 48 -27.45 16.04 -5.78
C CYS A 48 -27.63 16.49 -7.22
N ALA A 49 -28.59 17.40 -7.39
CA ALA A 49 -28.75 18.23 -8.57
C ALA A 49 -27.46 19.05 -8.82
N THR A 50 -27.12 19.15 -10.09
CA THR A 50 -26.00 19.87 -10.65
C THR A 50 -26.10 21.38 -10.38
N LEU A 51 -25.05 21.96 -9.79
CA LEU A 51 -24.83 23.42 -9.72
C LEU A 51 -24.36 23.96 -11.09
N GLU A 52 -25.28 23.96 -12.05
CA GLU A 52 -25.22 24.77 -13.26
C GLU A 52 -26.59 25.43 -13.41
N ASP A 53 -26.81 26.57 -12.74
CA ASP A 53 -27.80 27.59 -13.13
C ASP A 53 -27.81 28.74 -12.10
N ALA A 54 -26.93 29.72 -12.30
CA ALA A 54 -27.08 31.06 -11.71
C ALA A 54 -26.25 32.09 -12.47
N CYS A 55 -26.41 32.16 -13.80
CA CYS A 55 -25.85 33.25 -14.61
C CYS A 55 -26.71 33.52 -15.86
N ALA A 56 -27.99 33.82 -15.66
CA ALA A 56 -28.81 34.41 -16.70
C ALA A 56 -29.95 35.20 -16.04
N LEU A 57 -29.75 36.50 -15.85
CA LEU A 57 -30.80 37.53 -15.83
C LEU A 57 -30.10 38.87 -15.59
N LEU A 58 -29.87 39.62 -16.67
CA LEU A 58 -29.99 41.09 -16.77
C LEU A 58 -29.42 41.54 -18.12
N SER A 59 -30.27 41.47 -19.14
CA SER A 59 -30.12 42.22 -20.38
C SER A 59 -30.65 43.64 -20.17
N CYS A 60 -29.82 44.67 -20.35
CA CYS A 60 -30.29 46.01 -20.67
C CYS A 60 -29.31 46.70 -21.63
N ALA A 61 -29.83 47.09 -22.80
CA ALA A 61 -29.19 47.92 -23.82
C ALA A 61 -29.16 49.42 -23.39
N PRO A 62 -28.47 50.32 -24.12
CA PRO A 62 -27.87 51.52 -23.56
C PRO A 62 -28.78 52.75 -23.61
N ALA A 63 -28.66 53.62 -22.59
CA ALA A 63 -29.20 54.98 -22.62
C ALA A 63 -28.20 55.99 -22.02
N ALA A 64 -28.20 57.18 -22.61
CA ALA A 64 -27.25 58.30 -22.52
C ALA A 64 -27.12 58.96 -21.12
N PRO A 65 -26.16 59.88 -20.91
CA PRO A 65 -25.54 60.13 -19.61
C PRO A 65 -26.29 61.18 -18.77
N ARG A 66 -26.55 60.89 -17.49
CA ARG A 66 -26.93 61.89 -16.49
C ARG A 66 -26.32 61.60 -15.11
N ARG A 67 -25.51 62.58 -14.66
CA ARG A 67 -25.15 62.99 -13.29
C ARG A 67 -25.05 61.90 -12.22
N ALA A 68 -23.81 61.64 -11.79
CA ALA A 68 -23.46 60.74 -10.69
C ALA A 68 -24.16 61.13 -9.38
N ALA A 69 -25.02 60.24 -8.90
CA ALA A 69 -25.68 60.31 -7.60
C ALA A 69 -24.78 59.71 -6.49
N PRO A 70 -24.94 60.15 -5.23
CA PRO A 70 -24.11 59.72 -4.08
C PRO A 70 -24.13 58.21 -3.78
N CYS A 71 -25.01 57.42 -4.40
CA CYS A 71 -25.02 55.96 -4.29
C CYS A 71 -23.78 55.27 -4.90
N CYS A 72 -23.15 55.84 -5.93
CA CYS A 72 -21.96 55.24 -6.53
C CYS A 72 -20.74 55.28 -5.60
N VAL A 73 -20.64 56.31 -4.75
CA VAL A 73 -19.54 56.42 -3.78
C VAL A 73 -19.69 55.38 -2.67
N ALA A 74 -20.92 55.15 -2.18
CA ALA A 74 -21.20 54.12 -1.18
C ALA A 74 -20.90 52.71 -1.71
N ALA A 75 -21.31 52.40 -2.95
CA ALA A 75 -21.01 51.11 -3.58
C ALA A 75 -19.50 50.90 -3.79
N CYS A 76 -18.76 51.94 -4.19
CA CYS A 76 -17.30 51.89 -4.30
C CYS A 76 -16.62 51.69 -2.95
N ILE A 77 -17.10 52.33 -1.87
CA ILE A 77 -16.58 52.14 -0.51
C ILE A 77 -16.82 50.70 -0.04
N VAL A 78 -18.02 50.14 -0.26
CA VAL A 78 -18.33 48.75 0.10
C VAL A 78 -17.45 47.77 -0.68
N CYS A 79 -17.25 47.98 -1.98
CA CYS A 79 -16.34 47.15 -2.78
C CYS A 79 -14.89 47.26 -2.33
N ALA A 80 -14.41 48.46 -2.00
CA ALA A 80 -13.06 48.68 -1.49
C ALA A 80 -12.84 48.03 -0.11
N LEU A 81 -13.84 48.11 0.78
CA LEU A 81 -13.81 47.46 2.08
C LEU A 81 -13.86 45.93 1.94
N ALA A 82 -14.66 45.39 1.03
CA ALA A 82 -14.70 43.95 0.75
C ALA A 82 -13.37 43.44 0.17
N ALA A 83 -12.75 44.20 -0.74
CA ALA A 83 -11.43 43.87 -1.29
C ALA A 83 -10.32 43.96 -0.23
N ALA A 84 -10.38 44.96 0.66
CA ALA A 84 -9.45 45.09 1.79
C ALA A 84 -9.63 43.96 2.82
N LEU A 85 -10.86 43.54 3.09
CA LEU A 85 -11.17 42.41 3.96
C LEU A 85 -10.67 41.09 3.36
N LEU A 86 -10.88 40.88 2.06
CA LEU A 86 -10.36 39.72 1.33
C LEU A 86 -8.82 39.70 1.34
N ALA A 87 -8.18 40.85 1.12
CA ALA A 87 -6.72 40.97 1.21
C ALA A 87 -6.20 40.72 2.63
N LEU A 88 -6.94 41.14 3.66
CA LEU A 88 -6.61 40.86 5.06
C LEU A 88 -6.78 39.36 5.38
N VAL A 89 -7.88 38.73 4.94
CA VAL A 89 -8.11 37.29 5.08
C VAL A 89 -7.02 36.48 4.36
N LEU A 90 -6.61 36.88 3.16
CA LEU A 90 -5.49 36.26 2.43
C LEU A 90 -4.14 36.49 3.12
N ARG A 91 -3.92 37.66 3.75
CA ARG A 91 -2.71 37.93 4.57
C ARG A 91 -2.69 37.15 5.88
N VAL A 92 -3.85 36.95 6.50
CA VAL A 92 -3.98 36.13 7.72
C VAL A 92 -3.86 34.64 7.39
N ALA A 93 -4.46 34.19 6.28
CA ALA A 93 -4.30 32.82 5.77
C ALA A 93 -2.85 32.51 5.36
N SER A 94 -2.15 33.45 4.72
CA SER A 94 -0.72 33.30 4.40
C SER A 94 0.19 33.36 5.63
N ARG A 95 -0.21 34.01 6.73
CA ARG A 95 0.48 33.92 8.02
C ARG A 95 0.16 32.63 8.79
N ALA A 96 -1.03 32.07 8.62
CA ALA A 96 -1.41 30.76 9.15
C ALA A 96 -0.71 29.60 8.43
N VAL A 97 -0.23 29.83 7.20
CA VAL A 97 0.73 28.96 6.49
C VAL A 97 2.15 29.50 6.69
N SER A 98 2.58 29.59 7.95
CA SER A 98 4.01 29.73 8.23
C SER A 98 4.66 28.36 8.01
N PRO A 99 5.76 28.24 7.23
CA PRO A 99 6.52 27.00 7.19
C PRO A 99 7.03 26.71 8.60
N LEU A 100 6.71 25.52 9.10
CA LEU A 100 7.11 24.99 10.41
C LEU A 100 8.60 25.29 10.69
N ARG A 101 8.89 26.37 11.41
CA ARG A 101 10.20 26.59 12.02
C ARG A 101 10.28 25.63 13.20
N HIS A 102 11.09 24.59 13.01
CA HIS A 102 11.40 23.60 14.03
C HIS A 102 12.20 24.28 15.16
N ALA A 103 11.69 24.15 16.40
CA ALA A 103 12.48 24.41 17.58
C ALA A 103 13.57 23.34 17.69
N SER A 104 14.81 23.82 17.66
CA SER A 104 16.11 23.20 17.99
C SER A 104 16.16 21.72 18.41
N GLY A 105 17.01 20.94 17.73
CA GLY A 105 17.78 19.89 18.40
C GLY A 105 17.84 18.50 17.74
N GLY A 106 17.46 18.34 16.48
CA GLY A 106 17.72 17.11 15.72
C GLY A 106 17.54 17.40 14.24
N SER A 107 18.61 17.29 13.46
CA SER A 107 18.56 17.45 12.01
C SER A 107 17.49 16.49 11.47
N LEU A 108 16.40 17.02 10.93
CA LEU A 108 15.43 16.20 10.19
C LEU A 108 16.21 15.57 9.02
N GLY A 109 16.36 14.25 9.08
CA GLY A 109 17.17 13.50 8.11
C GLY A 109 16.68 13.65 6.66
N PRO A 110 17.50 13.20 5.68
CA PRO A 110 17.16 13.17 4.26
C PRO A 110 15.72 12.73 3.89
N PRO A 111 15.06 11.77 4.58
CA PRO A 111 13.74 11.25 4.19
C PRO A 111 12.56 12.23 4.38
N LEU A 112 12.66 13.19 5.30
CA LEU A 112 11.67 14.27 5.42
C LEU A 112 11.70 15.22 4.21
N ARG A 113 12.86 15.36 3.55
CA ARG A 113 12.98 16.14 2.30
C ARG A 113 12.40 15.38 1.10
N ALA A 114 12.48 14.05 1.12
CA ALA A 114 11.88 13.16 0.13
C ALA A 114 10.33 13.21 0.20
N PHE A 115 9.75 13.05 1.40
CA PHE A 115 8.30 13.21 1.62
C PHE A 115 7.75 14.59 1.22
N ALA A 116 8.59 15.63 1.27
CA ALA A 116 8.20 16.95 0.79
C ALA A 116 8.01 16.99 -0.74
N ARG A 117 8.67 16.13 -1.51
CA ARG A 117 8.50 16.08 -2.97
C ARG A 117 7.39 15.07 -3.26
N ALA A 118 6.15 15.55 -3.38
CA ALA A 118 5.01 14.71 -3.78
C ALA A 118 5.39 13.81 -4.97
N PRO A 119 4.90 12.56 -5.04
CA PRO A 119 5.26 11.62 -6.10
C PRO A 119 4.78 12.14 -7.46
N SER A 120 5.67 12.83 -8.20
CA SER A 120 5.39 13.29 -9.56
C SER A 120 5.39 12.16 -10.58
N GLN A 121 6.09 11.07 -10.25
CA GLN A 121 6.14 9.81 -10.97
C GLN A 121 6.24 8.65 -10.00
N VAL A 122 5.80 7.47 -10.43
CA VAL A 122 5.80 6.26 -9.64
C VAL A 122 6.19 5.06 -10.50
N ASP A 123 6.93 4.12 -9.96
CA ASP A 123 7.10 2.79 -10.56
C ASP A 123 6.01 1.83 -10.07
N ALA A 124 5.75 0.75 -10.79
CA ALA A 124 4.91 -0.34 -10.29
C ALA A 124 5.75 -1.61 -10.17
N VAL A 125 5.58 -2.34 -9.07
CA VAL A 125 6.33 -3.55 -8.74
C VAL A 125 5.33 -4.67 -8.45
N PHE A 126 5.40 -5.72 -9.24
CA PHE A 126 4.67 -6.96 -9.03
C PHE A 126 5.65 -8.05 -8.57
N MET A 127 5.26 -8.82 -7.56
CA MET A 127 5.97 -10.04 -7.19
C MET A 127 5.21 -11.25 -7.73
N TRP A 128 5.93 -12.19 -8.32
CA TRP A 128 5.34 -13.37 -8.93
C TRP A 128 6.34 -14.50 -9.03
N VAL A 129 5.89 -15.74 -8.86
CA VAL A 129 6.67 -16.95 -9.13
C VAL A 129 5.78 -17.96 -9.85
N ASN A 130 6.40 -18.92 -10.55
CA ASN A 130 5.68 -20.03 -11.14
C ASN A 130 6.15 -21.36 -10.53
N GLY A 131 5.45 -21.80 -9.51
CA GLY A 131 5.72 -23.04 -8.78
C GLY A 131 5.60 -24.31 -9.63
N SER A 132 4.98 -24.25 -10.82
CA SER A 132 4.93 -25.37 -11.76
C SER A 132 6.18 -25.45 -12.66
N HIS A 133 6.95 -24.36 -12.76
CA HIS A 133 8.14 -24.29 -13.62
C HIS A 133 9.19 -25.34 -13.18
N PRO A 134 9.78 -26.13 -14.11
CA PRO A 134 10.70 -27.20 -13.76
C PRO A 134 11.90 -26.74 -12.92
N ARG A 135 12.51 -25.59 -13.25
CA ARG A 135 13.62 -25.04 -12.47
C ARG A 135 13.21 -24.65 -11.05
N PHE A 136 12.03 -24.06 -10.86
CA PHE A 136 11.53 -23.71 -9.52
C PHE A 136 11.33 -24.96 -8.67
N ARG A 137 10.68 -25.99 -9.22
CA ARG A 137 10.49 -27.29 -8.54
C ARG A 137 11.82 -27.93 -8.16
N GLN A 138 12.77 -27.95 -9.10
CA GLN A 138 14.12 -28.49 -8.85
C GLN A 138 14.82 -27.74 -7.71
N GLN A 139 14.73 -26.41 -7.68
CA GLN A 139 15.32 -25.59 -6.61
C GLN A 139 14.65 -25.86 -5.26
N LEU A 140 13.32 -25.95 -5.21
CA LEU A 140 12.58 -26.25 -3.99
C LEU A 140 12.90 -27.66 -3.48
N ASP A 141 12.94 -28.66 -4.37
CA ASP A 141 13.32 -30.03 -4.04
C ASP A 141 14.77 -30.15 -3.58
N ALA A 142 15.68 -29.36 -4.15
CA ALA A 142 17.06 -29.30 -3.70
C ALA A 142 17.14 -28.75 -2.27
N ALA A 143 16.43 -27.66 -1.95
CA ALA A 143 16.38 -27.09 -0.61
C ALA A 143 15.76 -28.07 0.41
N ARG A 144 14.70 -28.80 0.01
CA ARG A 144 14.12 -29.91 0.80
C ARG A 144 15.15 -30.98 1.12
N ARG A 145 15.83 -31.52 0.10
CA ARG A 145 16.85 -32.58 0.27
C ARG A 145 18.04 -32.12 1.13
N ALA A 146 18.43 -30.86 0.99
CA ALA A 146 19.49 -30.24 1.78
C ALA A 146 19.06 -29.88 3.22
N ARG A 147 17.79 -30.11 3.60
CA ARG A 147 17.21 -29.74 4.91
C ARG A 147 17.36 -28.24 5.23
N GLN A 148 17.27 -27.41 4.19
CA GLN A 148 17.36 -25.95 4.29
C GLN A 148 16.01 -25.28 4.56
N LEU A 149 14.91 -26.06 4.62
CA LEU A 149 13.58 -25.56 4.92
C LEU A 149 13.21 -25.90 6.38
N PRO A 150 12.80 -24.92 7.21
CA PRO A 150 12.37 -25.18 8.60
C PRO A 150 11.04 -25.94 8.67
N TYR A 151 10.19 -25.83 7.65
CA TYR A 151 8.95 -26.58 7.49
C TYR A 151 8.61 -26.69 6.01
N GLU A 152 7.66 -27.57 5.67
CA GLU A 152 7.20 -27.78 4.30
C GLU A 152 6.19 -26.69 3.89
N PRO A 153 6.51 -25.80 2.94
CA PRO A 153 5.61 -24.71 2.57
C PRO A 153 4.42 -25.22 1.75
N HIS A 154 3.23 -24.70 2.06
CA HIS A 154 2.02 -25.04 1.32
C HIS A 154 2.11 -24.65 -0.17
N ALA A 155 1.77 -25.57 -1.06
CA ALA A 155 1.95 -25.41 -2.52
C ALA A 155 1.20 -24.19 -3.09
N ALA A 156 0.06 -23.81 -2.51
CA ALA A 156 -0.70 -22.62 -2.92
C ALA A 156 0.11 -21.31 -2.85
N ARG A 157 1.20 -21.25 -2.07
CA ARG A 157 2.06 -20.05 -1.95
C ARG A 157 2.86 -19.73 -3.20
N TYR A 158 3.08 -20.72 -4.07
CA TYR A 158 3.90 -20.59 -5.26
C TYR A 158 3.10 -20.87 -6.53
N ARG A 159 1.78 -21.01 -6.41
CA ARG A 159 0.92 -21.34 -7.54
C ARG A 159 0.84 -20.15 -8.50
N ASP A 160 0.95 -20.44 -9.79
CA ASP A 160 0.66 -19.49 -10.86
C ASP A 160 -0.67 -19.86 -11.51
N ASP A 161 -1.68 -19.00 -11.35
CA ASP A 161 -3.00 -19.16 -11.96
C ASP A 161 -3.13 -18.38 -13.28
N GLY A 162 -2.05 -17.78 -13.77
CA GLY A 162 -2.02 -16.98 -15.00
C GLY A 162 -2.62 -15.58 -14.84
N LEU A 163 -2.61 -15.04 -13.61
CA LEU A 163 -3.22 -13.77 -13.27
C LEU A 163 -2.28 -12.57 -13.46
N LEU A 164 -0.96 -12.78 -13.34
CA LEU A 164 0.05 -11.71 -13.45
C LEU A 164 -0.16 -10.83 -14.70
N GLN A 165 -0.41 -11.43 -15.86
CA GLN A 165 -0.61 -10.67 -17.09
C GLN A 165 -1.80 -9.72 -16.97
N TYR A 166 -2.89 -10.17 -16.35
CA TYR A 166 -4.10 -9.37 -16.18
C TYR A 166 -3.94 -8.33 -15.06
N ALA A 167 -3.18 -8.62 -14.01
CA ALA A 167 -2.79 -7.63 -13.00
C ALA A 167 -2.03 -6.46 -13.67
N VAL A 168 -1.02 -6.77 -14.49
CA VAL A 168 -0.27 -5.76 -15.26
C VAL A 168 -1.19 -5.03 -16.25
N LEU A 169 -2.01 -5.75 -17.03
CA LEU A 169 -2.95 -5.14 -17.98
C LEU A 169 -3.97 -4.21 -17.31
N SER A 170 -4.47 -4.59 -16.14
CA SER A 170 -5.44 -3.79 -15.39
C SER A 170 -4.82 -2.46 -14.93
N LEU A 171 -3.57 -2.47 -14.46
CA LEU A 171 -2.80 -1.27 -14.15
C LEU A 171 -2.68 -0.37 -15.40
N LEU A 172 -2.28 -0.95 -16.54
CA LEU A 172 -2.13 -0.24 -17.80
C LEU A 172 -3.48 0.27 -18.38
N SER A 173 -4.59 -0.27 -17.89
CA SER A 173 -5.95 0.14 -18.27
C SER A 173 -6.46 1.36 -17.50
N ALA A 174 -5.76 1.86 -16.48
CA ALA A 174 -6.13 3.07 -15.73
C ALA A 174 -5.41 4.34 -16.28
N PRO A 175 -6.03 5.18 -17.14
CA PRO A 175 -5.30 6.23 -17.88
C PRO A 175 -4.62 7.27 -17.00
N ARG A 176 -5.28 7.70 -15.92
CA ARG A 176 -4.75 8.72 -15.01
C ARG A 176 -3.57 8.19 -14.21
N LEU A 177 -3.61 6.91 -13.81
CA LEU A 177 -2.52 6.25 -13.12
C LEU A 177 -1.32 6.02 -14.05
N VAL A 178 -1.57 5.55 -15.29
CA VAL A 178 -0.54 5.39 -16.34
C VAL A 178 0.18 6.70 -16.65
N GLY A 179 -0.51 7.84 -16.52
CA GLY A 179 0.11 9.17 -16.67
C GLY A 179 1.25 9.43 -15.68
N ALA A 180 1.17 8.88 -14.46
CA ALA A 180 2.21 8.98 -13.43
C ALA A 180 3.22 7.80 -13.47
N LEU A 181 2.88 6.71 -14.15
CA LEU A 181 3.70 5.51 -14.21
C LEU A 181 4.98 5.73 -15.03
N ARG A 182 6.11 5.34 -14.48
CA ARG A 182 7.44 5.45 -15.10
C ARG A 182 7.95 4.10 -15.62
N HIS A 183 8.12 3.11 -14.74
CA HIS A 183 8.45 1.73 -15.13
C HIS A 183 7.54 0.70 -14.45
N VAL A 184 7.51 -0.51 -15.00
CA VAL A 184 6.90 -1.69 -14.38
C VAL A 184 8.02 -2.69 -14.09
N TYR A 185 8.02 -3.30 -12.92
CA TYR A 185 8.93 -4.36 -12.50
C TYR A 185 8.10 -5.60 -12.19
N VAL A 186 8.55 -6.75 -12.66
CA VAL A 186 8.07 -8.06 -12.23
C VAL A 186 9.26 -8.75 -11.58
N VAL A 187 9.18 -8.98 -10.28
CA VAL A 187 10.20 -9.63 -9.48
C VAL A 187 9.87 -11.11 -9.39
N THR A 188 10.80 -11.96 -9.83
CA THR A 188 10.59 -13.40 -9.98
C THR A 188 11.74 -14.22 -9.41
N SER A 189 11.57 -15.53 -9.26
CA SER A 189 12.67 -16.42 -8.90
C SER A 189 13.60 -16.75 -10.08
N GLY A 190 13.45 -16.02 -11.19
CA GLY A 190 14.16 -16.21 -12.44
C GLY A 190 13.22 -16.52 -13.59
N GLU A 191 11.99 -16.93 -13.34
CA GLU A 191 11.01 -17.20 -14.39
C GLU A 191 10.72 -15.95 -15.23
N VAL A 192 10.55 -16.14 -16.53
CA VAL A 192 10.16 -15.09 -17.49
C VAL A 192 8.67 -15.26 -17.82
N PRO A 193 7.81 -14.27 -17.53
CA PRO A 193 6.38 -14.38 -17.82
C PRO A 193 6.11 -14.60 -19.30
N ALA A 194 5.19 -15.52 -19.62
CA ALA A 194 4.89 -15.93 -21.00
C ALA A 194 4.58 -14.74 -21.94
N PHE A 195 3.86 -13.74 -21.41
CA PHE A 195 3.43 -12.55 -22.15
C PHE A 195 4.57 -11.57 -22.54
N VAL A 196 5.80 -11.85 -22.10
CA VAL A 196 7.01 -11.04 -22.37
C VAL A 196 7.82 -11.59 -23.57
N GLY A 197 7.68 -12.89 -23.91
CA GLY A 197 8.57 -13.57 -24.86
C GLY A 197 7.89 -14.08 -26.13
N GLY A 198 8.31 -13.57 -27.29
CA GLY A 198 8.07 -14.21 -28.59
C GLY A 198 9.24 -15.12 -28.94
N GLY A 199 9.03 -16.44 -28.87
CA GLY A 199 9.83 -17.48 -29.53
C GLY A 199 11.34 -17.51 -29.25
N GLY A 200 11.76 -18.13 -28.14
CA GLY A 200 13.12 -18.67 -28.00
C GLY A 200 14.02 -18.01 -26.95
N ALA A 201 13.76 -18.27 -25.67
CA ALA A 201 14.75 -18.41 -24.60
C ALA A 201 14.04 -19.08 -23.42
N GLU A 202 14.67 -20.07 -22.80
CA GLU A 202 14.13 -21.08 -21.88
C GLU A 202 13.39 -20.58 -20.62
N GLY A 203 12.28 -19.83 -20.73
CA GLY A 203 11.33 -19.55 -19.62
C GLY A 203 11.91 -18.97 -18.33
N PHE A 204 13.19 -18.62 -18.29
CA PHE A 204 13.99 -18.36 -17.09
C PHE A 204 15.21 -17.49 -17.41
N THR A 205 15.63 -16.67 -16.47
CA THR A 205 16.75 -15.73 -16.58
C THR A 205 17.41 -15.52 -15.21
N ASP A 206 18.74 -15.43 -15.21
CA ASP A 206 19.52 -15.03 -14.02
C ASP A 206 19.93 -13.54 -14.09
N ARG A 207 19.52 -12.84 -15.15
CA ARG A 207 19.80 -11.42 -15.38
C ARG A 207 18.52 -10.62 -15.50
N VAL A 208 18.63 -9.33 -15.20
CA VAL A 208 17.53 -8.38 -15.42
C VAL A 208 17.25 -8.25 -16.90
N LEU A 209 16.01 -8.52 -17.31
CA LEU A 209 15.54 -8.24 -18.66
C LEU A 209 14.83 -6.90 -18.68
N SER A 210 14.97 -6.15 -19.76
CA SER A 210 14.30 -4.87 -19.95
C SER A 210 13.67 -4.81 -21.34
N VAL A 211 12.33 -4.82 -21.39
CA VAL A 211 11.57 -4.73 -22.64
C VAL A 211 10.83 -3.39 -22.72
N PRO A 212 10.64 -2.81 -23.91
CA PRO A 212 9.83 -1.60 -24.06
C PRO A 212 8.39 -1.85 -23.59
N LEU A 213 7.88 -1.02 -22.68
CA LEU A 213 6.50 -1.13 -22.21
C LEU A 213 5.49 -0.71 -23.28
N GLN A 214 5.94 0.06 -24.28
CA GLN A 214 5.09 0.61 -25.33
C GLN A 214 4.32 -0.49 -26.09
N GLY A 215 4.96 -1.65 -26.37
CA GLY A 215 4.27 -2.75 -27.05
C GLY A 215 3.08 -3.29 -26.26
N LEU A 216 3.13 -3.30 -24.92
CA LEU A 216 2.00 -3.67 -24.07
C LEU A 216 0.92 -2.57 -24.05
N LEU A 217 1.32 -1.30 -24.04
CA LEU A 217 0.39 -0.17 -24.10
C LEU A 217 -0.36 -0.11 -25.44
N ASP A 218 0.34 -0.34 -26.55
CA ASP A 218 -0.23 -0.36 -27.90
C ASP A 218 -1.28 -1.45 -28.03
N ARG A 219 -1.02 -2.63 -27.44
CA ARG A 219 -1.98 -3.76 -27.39
C ARG A 219 -3.29 -3.39 -26.69
N CYS A 220 -3.27 -2.45 -25.76
CA CYS A 220 -4.48 -1.95 -25.10
C CYS A 220 -5.18 -0.80 -25.86
N GLY A 221 -4.85 -0.58 -27.13
CA GLY A 221 -5.42 0.53 -27.92
C GLY A 221 -5.04 1.91 -27.38
N ARG A 222 -3.98 2.00 -26.57
CA ARG A 222 -3.54 3.24 -25.93
C ARG A 222 -2.40 3.86 -26.73
N GLN A 223 -2.77 4.57 -27.81
CA GLN A 223 -1.82 5.46 -28.47
C GLN A 223 -1.40 6.58 -27.50
N GLY A 224 -0.10 6.70 -27.26
CA GLY A 224 0.48 7.98 -26.83
C GLY A 224 0.01 8.53 -25.48
N GLY A 225 -0.04 7.71 -24.43
CA GLY A 225 -0.01 8.27 -23.08
C GLY A 225 1.18 9.21 -22.95
N ARG A 226 0.94 10.47 -22.53
CA ARG A 226 1.95 11.54 -22.41
C ARG A 226 3.28 10.94 -21.93
N ARG A 227 4.38 11.18 -22.67
CA ARG A 227 5.71 10.68 -22.27
C ARG A 227 5.92 11.03 -20.79
N PRO A 228 6.54 10.14 -19.99
CA PRO A 228 6.92 10.49 -18.63
C PRO A 228 7.61 11.86 -18.63
N VAL A 229 7.32 12.68 -17.63
CA VAL A 229 8.06 13.93 -17.37
C VAL A 229 9.56 13.60 -17.37
N GLY A 230 10.32 14.16 -18.31
CA GLY A 230 11.75 13.84 -18.52
C GLY A 230 12.08 13.05 -19.80
N GLY A 231 11.08 12.58 -20.55
CA GLY A 231 11.28 12.03 -21.91
C GLY A 231 11.78 10.59 -22.00
N GLU A 232 12.03 9.93 -20.87
CA GLU A 232 12.43 8.52 -20.81
C GLU A 232 11.33 7.59 -21.36
N ARG A 233 11.72 6.53 -22.07
CA ARG A 233 10.77 5.52 -22.54
C ARG A 233 10.46 4.54 -21.42
N ARG A 234 9.16 4.34 -21.15
CA ARG A 234 8.68 3.37 -20.15
C ARG A 234 9.18 1.97 -20.49
N ARG A 235 9.60 1.24 -19.46
CA ARG A 235 10.16 -0.12 -19.55
C ARG A 235 9.38 -1.06 -18.65
N LEU A 236 9.30 -2.32 -19.06
CA LEU A 236 8.98 -3.46 -18.21
C LEU A 236 10.30 -4.18 -17.90
N PHE A 237 10.61 -4.33 -16.62
CA PHE A 237 11.77 -5.06 -16.13
C PHE A 237 11.33 -6.41 -15.56
N ILE A 238 12.00 -7.49 -15.97
CA ILE A 238 11.90 -8.79 -15.30
C ILE A 238 13.15 -8.94 -14.46
N VAL A 239 12.97 -8.95 -13.14
CA VAL A 239 14.07 -8.92 -12.17
C VAL A 239 14.11 -10.24 -11.41
N PRO A 240 15.11 -11.11 -11.65
CA PRO A 240 15.27 -12.33 -10.88
C PRO A 240 15.70 -12.02 -9.44
N HIS A 241 15.34 -12.87 -8.47
CA HIS A 241 15.80 -12.76 -7.09
C HIS A 241 17.33 -12.65 -6.99
N ALA A 242 18.07 -13.32 -7.88
CA ALA A 242 19.53 -13.22 -7.96
C ALA A 242 20.05 -11.78 -8.17
N ALA A 243 19.27 -10.88 -8.76
CA ALA A 243 19.65 -9.48 -8.92
C ALA A 243 19.45 -8.67 -7.62
N LEU A 244 18.55 -9.09 -6.72
CA LEU A 244 18.27 -8.44 -5.43
C LEU A 244 19.24 -8.89 -4.33
N PHE A 245 19.70 -10.14 -4.42
CA PHE A 245 20.57 -10.78 -3.43
C PHE A 245 21.93 -11.13 -4.06
N SER A 246 22.55 -10.14 -4.71
CA SER A 246 23.81 -10.33 -5.45
C SER A 246 25.03 -10.57 -4.56
N ASP A 247 24.93 -10.24 -3.27
CA ASP A 247 25.93 -10.58 -2.27
C ASP A 247 25.88 -12.10 -2.00
N GLN A 248 26.98 -12.80 -2.26
CA GLN A 248 27.10 -14.27 -2.23
C GLN A 248 26.82 -14.93 -0.86
N GLU A 249 26.56 -14.12 0.17
CA GLU A 249 26.22 -14.57 1.52
C GLU A 249 24.78 -15.09 1.64
N MET A 250 23.95 -14.86 0.61
CA MET A 250 22.53 -15.23 0.61
C MET A 250 22.28 -16.55 -0.12
N GLU A 251 21.68 -17.49 0.61
CA GLU A 251 21.26 -18.78 0.07
C GLU A 251 20.00 -18.63 -0.82
N LEU A 252 20.19 -18.54 -2.14
CA LEU A 252 19.11 -18.48 -3.13
C LEU A 252 18.61 -19.88 -3.58
N PRO A 253 17.39 -19.97 -4.15
CA PRO A 253 16.37 -18.93 -4.19
C PRO A 253 15.73 -18.73 -2.80
N THR A 254 15.09 -17.57 -2.63
CA THR A 254 14.20 -17.31 -1.51
C THR A 254 12.77 -17.70 -1.88
N PHE A 255 12.15 -18.57 -1.08
CA PHE A 255 10.74 -18.98 -1.22
C PHE A 255 9.84 -18.18 -0.25
N ASN A 256 10.27 -16.96 0.09
CA ASN A 256 9.67 -16.11 1.09
C ASN A 256 9.45 -14.70 0.53
N SER A 257 8.20 -14.30 0.37
CA SER A 257 7.88 -12.96 -0.11
C SER A 257 8.30 -11.84 0.85
N ASN A 258 8.35 -12.07 2.16
CA ASN A 258 8.84 -11.06 3.11
C ASN A 258 10.35 -10.82 2.92
N ALA A 259 11.12 -11.88 2.64
CA ALA A 259 12.54 -11.77 2.34
C ALA A 259 12.79 -10.93 1.08
N VAL A 260 12.03 -11.20 0.01
CA VAL A 260 12.10 -10.43 -1.25
C VAL A 260 11.69 -8.98 -1.02
N LEU A 261 10.58 -8.74 -0.31
CA LEU A 261 10.10 -7.40 -0.03
C LEU A 261 11.11 -6.61 0.83
N ALA A 262 11.77 -7.26 1.81
CA ALA A 262 12.84 -6.66 2.61
C ALA A 262 14.06 -6.20 1.76
N ALA A 263 14.24 -6.76 0.56
CA ALA A 263 15.26 -6.35 -0.40
C ALA A 263 14.73 -5.43 -1.52
N ILE A 264 13.43 -5.10 -1.56
CA ILE A 264 12.80 -4.50 -2.76
C ILE A 264 13.38 -3.13 -3.14
N HIS A 265 13.87 -2.37 -2.16
CA HIS A 265 14.48 -1.05 -2.38
C HIS A 265 15.82 -1.15 -3.15
N LYS A 266 16.39 -2.36 -3.28
CA LYS A 266 17.61 -2.66 -4.04
C LYS A 266 17.36 -2.92 -5.53
N LEU A 267 16.11 -2.88 -5.99
CA LEU A 267 15.78 -3.05 -7.41
C LEU A 267 16.54 -2.03 -8.27
N PRO A 268 17.21 -2.47 -9.36
CA PRO A 268 17.98 -1.56 -10.20
C PRO A 268 17.05 -0.55 -10.89
N HIS A 269 17.48 0.72 -10.90
CA HIS A 269 16.73 1.85 -11.47
C HIS A 269 15.40 2.18 -10.78
N LEU A 270 15.07 1.54 -9.65
CA LEU A 270 13.84 1.81 -8.91
C LEU A 270 13.75 3.27 -8.47
N GLY A 271 12.56 3.85 -8.64
CA GLY A 271 12.26 5.22 -8.30
C GLY A 271 12.22 5.45 -6.81
N GLU A 272 12.16 6.71 -6.41
CA GLU A 272 11.91 7.07 -5.02
C GLU A 272 10.56 6.54 -4.55
N TRP A 273 9.54 6.61 -5.42
CA TRP A 273 8.18 6.18 -5.13
C TRP A 273 7.79 5.02 -6.04
N PHE A 274 7.20 3.98 -5.45
CA PHE A 274 6.70 2.83 -6.19
C PHE A 274 5.44 2.23 -5.57
N LEU A 275 4.55 1.73 -6.41
CA LEU A 275 3.41 0.92 -6.02
C LEU A 275 3.83 -0.55 -6.00
N TYR A 276 3.71 -1.20 -4.86
CA TYR A 276 3.84 -2.65 -4.73
C TYR A 276 2.47 -3.33 -4.82
N SER A 277 2.38 -4.43 -5.56
CA SER A 277 1.18 -5.24 -5.70
C SER A 277 1.53 -6.72 -5.87
N ASP A 278 0.67 -7.59 -5.39
CA ASP A 278 0.72 -9.03 -5.70
C ASP A 278 0.13 -9.30 -7.11
N ASP A 279 0.38 -10.48 -7.67
CA ASP A 279 0.03 -10.88 -9.03
C ASP A 279 -1.44 -11.24 -9.24
N ASP A 280 -2.17 -11.49 -8.15
CA ASP A 280 -3.59 -11.81 -8.10
C ASP A 280 -4.50 -10.57 -7.91
N MET A 281 -3.89 -9.38 -7.89
CA MET A 281 -4.56 -8.11 -7.61
C MET A 281 -4.80 -7.27 -8.88
N LEU A 282 -6.07 -6.99 -9.19
CA LEU A 282 -6.46 -6.19 -10.34
C LEU A 282 -6.87 -4.77 -9.99
N PHE A 283 -6.47 -3.82 -10.84
CA PHE A 283 -6.83 -2.40 -10.82
C PHE A 283 -8.08 -2.18 -11.67
N THR A 284 -9.27 -2.37 -11.07
CA THR A 284 -10.54 -2.44 -11.84
C THR A 284 -11.23 -1.10 -12.05
N ASN A 285 -10.88 -0.05 -11.29
CA ASN A 285 -11.46 1.28 -11.48
C ASN A 285 -10.61 2.16 -12.43
N ARG A 286 -11.16 2.47 -13.61
CA ARG A 286 -10.53 3.34 -14.62
C ARG A 286 -10.19 4.76 -14.14
N TYR A 287 -10.80 5.23 -13.05
CA TYR A 287 -10.58 6.55 -12.47
C TYR A 287 -9.47 6.56 -11.40
N LEU A 288 -8.80 5.43 -11.18
CA LEU A 288 -7.61 5.36 -10.34
C LEU A 288 -6.56 6.39 -10.75
N ARG A 289 -6.02 7.07 -9.74
CA ARG A 289 -5.02 8.13 -9.84
C ARG A 289 -4.23 8.19 -8.53
N MET A 290 -3.07 8.85 -8.55
CA MET A 290 -2.20 8.96 -7.36
C MET A 290 -2.89 9.49 -6.10
N SER A 291 -3.99 10.25 -6.23
CA SER A 291 -4.78 10.74 -5.08
C SER A 291 -5.37 9.65 -4.17
N HIS A 292 -5.38 8.38 -4.59
CA HIS A 292 -5.80 7.26 -3.74
C HIS A 292 -4.72 6.87 -2.72
N TRP A 293 -3.46 7.20 -3.00
CA TRP A 293 -2.30 6.93 -2.15
C TRP A 293 -1.63 8.20 -1.63
N TRP A 294 -1.75 9.33 -2.32
CA TRP A 294 -1.09 10.59 -1.96
C TRP A 294 -2.02 11.79 -2.16
N ASP A 295 -2.36 12.49 -1.08
CA ASP A 295 -3.12 13.73 -1.17
C ASP A 295 -2.18 14.92 -1.38
N GLU A 296 -2.23 15.52 -2.57
CA GLU A 296 -1.40 16.68 -2.92
C GLU A 296 -1.77 17.96 -2.15
N ARG A 297 -3.04 18.12 -1.74
CA ARG A 297 -3.52 19.35 -1.08
C ARG A 297 -2.95 19.48 0.31
N VAL A 298 -2.93 18.37 1.04
CA VAL A 298 -2.36 18.30 2.41
C VAL A 298 -0.96 17.69 2.45
N ARG A 299 -0.42 17.30 1.29
CA ARG A 299 0.90 16.67 1.10
C ARG A 299 1.11 15.48 2.04
N ALA A 300 0.13 14.57 2.03
CA ALA A 300 0.10 13.44 2.96
C ALA A 300 -0.17 12.11 2.25
N GLN A 301 0.49 11.05 2.71
CA GLN A 301 0.25 9.69 2.22
C GLN A 301 -1.04 9.13 2.85
N ARG A 302 -1.90 8.53 2.03
CA ARG A 302 -3.11 7.83 2.47
C ARG A 302 -2.77 6.39 2.81
N LEU A 303 -2.99 6.03 4.07
CA LEU A 303 -2.72 4.71 4.59
C LEU A 303 -4.01 3.88 4.51
N GLN A 304 -3.90 2.70 3.90
CA GLN A 304 -5.03 1.79 3.69
C GLN A 304 -5.01 0.72 4.78
N LEU A 305 -5.66 1.02 5.91
CA LEU A 305 -5.64 0.18 7.12
C LEU A 305 -7.06 -0.26 7.51
N ASP A 306 -7.18 -1.48 8.04
CA ASP A 306 -8.40 -2.06 8.60
C ASP A 306 -8.27 -2.22 10.12
N SER A 307 -9.16 -1.52 10.86
CA SER A 307 -9.18 -1.52 12.32
C SER A 307 -9.93 -2.69 12.93
N ARG A 308 -10.67 -3.50 12.13
CA ARG A 308 -11.52 -4.59 12.64
C ARG A 308 -10.75 -5.74 13.30
N ASN A 309 -9.43 -5.83 13.09
CA ASN A 309 -8.61 -6.93 13.61
C ASN A 309 -7.18 -6.49 13.95
N ALA A 310 -7.04 -5.40 14.71
CA ALA A 310 -5.75 -4.84 15.10
C ALA A 310 -4.85 -5.85 15.88
N VAL A 311 -3.54 -5.61 15.85
CA VAL A 311 -2.49 -6.46 16.45
C VAL A 311 -1.75 -5.68 17.54
N HIS A 312 -1.33 -6.36 18.59
CA HIS A 312 -0.52 -5.80 19.67
C HIS A 312 0.47 -6.85 20.20
N ARG A 313 1.56 -6.40 20.84
CA ARG A 313 2.70 -7.27 21.22
C ARG A 313 2.37 -8.39 22.20
N THR A 314 1.27 -8.24 22.95
CA THR A 314 0.80 -9.20 23.95
C THR A 314 -0.40 -10.01 23.47
N ARG A 315 -0.70 -9.97 22.17
CA ARG A 315 -1.78 -10.77 21.58
C ARG A 315 -1.44 -12.24 21.77
N ALA A 316 -2.45 -13.06 22.08
CA ALA A 316 -2.29 -14.49 22.20
C ALA A 316 -1.65 -15.06 20.93
N HIS A 317 -0.79 -16.07 21.09
CA HIS A 317 -0.09 -16.70 19.99
C HIS A 317 -1.09 -17.20 18.94
N SER A 318 -0.90 -16.76 17.70
CA SER A 318 -1.62 -17.26 16.53
C SER A 318 -0.81 -18.39 15.91
N ASN A 319 -1.45 -19.45 15.41
CA ASN A 319 -0.75 -20.48 14.64
C ASN A 319 -0.30 -19.96 13.25
N ASN A 320 -0.66 -18.74 12.87
CA ASN A 320 -0.35 -18.15 11.58
C ASN A 320 0.93 -17.30 11.67
N ASN A 321 1.99 -17.70 10.96
CA ASN A 321 3.28 -16.99 10.94
C ASN A 321 3.19 -15.51 10.49
N TRP A 322 2.23 -15.14 9.64
CA TRP A 322 2.01 -13.75 9.23
C TRP A 322 1.44 -12.89 10.35
N GLU A 323 0.51 -13.42 11.16
CA GLU A 323 0.03 -12.71 12.34
C GLU A 323 1.08 -12.64 13.45
N GLN A 324 1.87 -13.69 13.59
CA GLN A 324 3.02 -13.68 14.51
C GLN A 324 4.05 -12.64 14.08
N ALA A 325 4.36 -12.51 12.79
CA ALA A 325 5.27 -11.48 12.25
C ALA A 325 4.80 -10.06 12.59
N MET A 326 3.50 -9.76 12.41
CA MET A 326 2.94 -8.47 12.84
C MET A 326 3.00 -8.26 14.35
N THR A 327 2.80 -9.33 15.14
CA THR A 327 2.92 -9.28 16.60
C THR A 327 4.36 -8.98 17.01
N PHE A 328 5.34 -9.63 16.39
CA PHE A 328 6.77 -9.36 16.56
C PHE A 328 7.09 -7.88 16.24
N MET A 329 6.66 -7.38 15.09
CA MET A 329 6.91 -5.99 14.68
C MET A 329 6.22 -4.96 15.56
N SER A 330 5.06 -5.27 16.15
CA SER A 330 4.44 -4.37 17.13
C SER A 330 5.35 -4.11 18.34
N GLY A 331 6.20 -5.08 18.72
CA GLY A 331 7.25 -4.90 19.71
C GLY A 331 8.36 -3.94 19.24
N LEU A 332 8.78 -4.02 17.97
CA LEU A 332 9.74 -3.09 17.38
C LEU A 332 9.19 -1.65 17.36
N LEU A 333 7.92 -1.50 17.00
CA LEU A 333 7.22 -0.22 16.94
C LEU A 333 7.00 0.39 18.33
N ASP A 334 6.74 -0.44 19.35
CA ASP A 334 6.61 0.00 20.74
C ASP A 334 7.92 0.55 21.32
N ALA A 335 9.07 0.11 20.80
CA ALA A 335 10.38 0.63 21.18
C ALA A 335 10.67 2.03 20.59
N LEU A 336 9.90 2.48 19.60
CA LEU A 336 10.03 3.84 19.07
C LEU A 336 9.55 4.88 20.09
N PRO A 337 10.27 6.01 20.22
CA PRO A 337 9.98 7.02 21.23
C PRO A 337 8.53 7.49 21.10
N TYR A 338 7.90 7.65 22.27
CA TYR A 338 6.55 8.19 22.35
C TYR A 338 6.55 9.62 21.80
N PRO A 339 5.58 10.04 20.98
CA PRO A 339 5.39 11.45 20.70
C PRO A 339 5.19 12.17 22.04
N PRO A 340 6.06 13.10 22.48
CA PRO A 340 5.97 13.65 23.83
C PRO A 340 4.55 14.17 24.07
N HIS A 341 3.91 13.68 25.14
CA HIS A 341 2.72 14.33 25.67
C HIS A 341 3.08 15.79 25.91
N ALA A 342 2.29 16.72 25.36
CA ALA A 342 2.38 18.10 25.80
C ALA A 342 2.19 18.11 27.33
N PRO A 343 3.12 18.65 28.11
CA PRO A 343 2.97 18.68 29.57
C PRO A 343 1.77 19.58 29.90
N GLY A 344 0.78 19.00 30.60
CA GLY A 344 -0.37 19.72 31.13
C GLY A 344 -1.65 19.56 30.33
N ASN A 345 -2.44 18.52 30.62
CA ASN A 345 -3.79 18.71 31.17
C ASN A 345 -4.44 17.35 31.45
N SER A 346 -4.98 17.26 32.66
CA SER A 346 -5.97 16.28 33.10
C SER A 346 -7.07 16.06 32.06
N SER A 347 -7.54 14.81 31.98
CA SER A 347 -8.59 14.27 31.11
C SER A 347 -9.64 15.28 30.63
N PRO A 348 -9.99 15.31 29.33
CA PRO A 348 -11.19 16.02 28.90
C PRO A 348 -12.32 15.07 28.49
N ALA A 349 -13.50 15.39 29.01
CA ALA A 349 -14.79 14.97 28.49
C ALA A 349 -14.92 15.29 26.99
N VAL A 350 -15.67 14.45 26.28
CA VAL A 350 -15.91 14.52 24.83
C VAL A 350 -17.01 15.55 24.54
N ASP A 351 -16.70 16.58 23.75
CA ASP A 351 -17.67 17.47 23.11
C ASP A 351 -17.63 17.22 21.58
N PRO A 352 -18.75 16.94 20.88
CA PRO A 352 -18.74 16.37 19.51
C PRO A 352 -18.63 17.41 18.38
N GLY A 353 -18.60 18.71 18.66
CA GLY A 353 -18.73 19.74 17.63
C GLY A 353 -17.52 20.66 17.49
N ILE A 354 -16.79 20.53 16.37
CA ILE A 354 -15.84 21.53 15.82
C ILE A 354 -14.47 21.62 16.53
N HIS A 355 -13.41 21.16 15.86
CA HIS A 355 -12.03 21.17 16.38
C HIS A 355 -11.06 22.05 15.56
N HIS A 356 -10.85 23.28 16.03
CA HIS A 356 -9.55 23.96 15.97
C HIS A 356 -9.35 24.55 17.38
N THR A 357 -8.40 24.15 18.20
CA THR A 357 -6.97 24.50 18.10
C THR A 357 -6.20 23.78 19.23
N SER A 358 -4.89 23.58 19.04
CA SER A 358 -3.99 22.57 19.67
C SER A 358 -4.27 21.11 19.26
N SER A 359 -4.15 20.87 17.95
CA SER A 359 -4.46 19.61 17.25
C SER A 359 -3.48 18.45 17.49
N TRP A 360 -2.23 18.70 17.93
CA TRP A 360 -1.19 17.66 17.83
C TRP A 360 -1.26 16.56 18.93
N GLY A 361 -1.61 16.90 20.17
CA GLY A 361 -1.68 15.93 21.28
C GLY A 361 -2.90 15.01 21.22
N ARG A 362 -4.05 15.52 20.74
CA ARG A 362 -5.26 14.73 20.53
C ARG A 362 -5.13 13.77 19.34
N TRP A 363 -4.49 14.20 18.25
CA TRP A 363 -4.23 13.32 17.09
C TRP A 363 -3.37 12.11 17.45
N THR A 364 -2.33 12.25 18.28
CA THR A 364 -1.45 11.11 18.64
C THR A 364 -2.13 10.03 19.49
N ALA A 365 -3.10 10.38 20.33
CA ALA A 365 -3.92 9.40 21.06
C ALA A 365 -5.00 8.76 20.18
N GLN A 366 -5.47 9.48 19.14
CA GLN A 366 -6.40 8.97 18.13
C GLN A 366 -5.73 8.11 17.06
N LEU A 367 -4.41 8.21 16.92
CA LEU A 367 -3.63 7.48 15.92
C LEU A 367 -3.39 6.01 16.29
N PHE A 368 -3.57 5.57 17.53
CA PHE A 368 -3.46 4.15 17.89
C PHE A 368 -4.47 3.82 18.97
N GLY A 369 -5.22 2.74 18.81
CA GLY A 369 -6.00 2.19 19.92
C GLY A 369 -5.05 1.76 21.05
N GLN A 370 -5.47 1.91 22.31
CA GLN A 370 -4.76 1.29 23.43
C GLN A 370 -5.57 0.08 23.89
N THR A 371 -4.88 -1.01 24.21
CA THR A 371 -5.51 -2.19 24.84
C THR A 371 -4.73 -2.58 26.09
N GLN A 372 -5.41 -3.21 27.06
CA GLN A 372 -4.75 -3.74 28.25
C GLN A 372 -4.15 -5.11 27.91
N SER A 373 -2.87 -5.28 28.20
CA SER A 373 -2.22 -6.58 28.20
C SER A 373 -2.81 -7.49 29.30
N PRO A 374 -2.58 -8.81 29.25
CA PRO A 374 -2.98 -9.73 30.32
C PRO A 374 -2.43 -9.38 31.71
N LEU A 375 -1.36 -8.57 31.77
CA LEU A 375 -0.73 -8.08 33.00
C LEU A 375 -1.19 -6.67 33.40
N GLY A 376 -2.25 -6.14 32.78
CA GLY A 376 -2.82 -4.82 33.06
C GLY A 376 -2.04 -3.64 32.49
N GLN A 377 -0.90 -3.86 31.80
CA GLN A 377 -0.15 -2.79 31.13
C GLN A 377 -0.87 -2.33 29.87
N LEU A 378 -0.96 -1.01 29.66
CA LEU A 378 -1.42 -0.43 28.40
C LEU A 378 -0.40 -0.71 27.28
N VAL A 379 -0.86 -1.31 26.19
CA VAL A 379 -0.06 -1.56 24.99
C VAL A 379 -0.73 -0.95 23.76
N ARG A 380 0.08 -0.56 22.77
CA ARG A 380 -0.43 0.03 21.53
C ARG A 380 -1.06 -1.07 20.67
N SER A 381 -2.18 -0.72 20.04
CA SER A 381 -2.88 -1.54 19.07
C SER A 381 -2.64 -0.96 17.67
N TYR A 382 -2.29 -1.84 16.74
CA TYR A 382 -1.88 -1.50 15.38
C TYR A 382 -2.84 -2.11 14.37
N ASP A 383 -3.48 -1.25 13.57
CA ASP A 383 -4.40 -1.68 12.51
C ASP A 383 -3.68 -2.54 11.47
N LYS A 384 -4.38 -3.53 10.90
CA LYS A 384 -3.79 -4.36 9.83
C LYS A 384 -3.85 -3.62 8.50
N PRO A 385 -2.84 -3.71 7.63
CA PRO A 385 -2.94 -3.14 6.30
C PRO A 385 -4.02 -3.88 5.49
N MET A 386 -4.78 -3.12 4.71
CA MET A 386 -5.68 -3.71 3.71
C MET A 386 -4.87 -4.39 2.61
N HIS A 387 -5.40 -5.48 2.08
CA HIS A 387 -4.79 -6.20 0.96
C HIS A 387 -5.08 -5.45 -0.35
N VAL A 388 -4.36 -4.34 -0.57
CA VAL A 388 -4.45 -3.48 -1.75
C VAL A 388 -3.04 -3.04 -2.15
N PRO A 389 -2.82 -2.55 -3.38
CA PRO A 389 -1.51 -2.03 -3.77
C PRO A 389 -1.03 -0.92 -2.83
N VAL A 390 0.25 -0.97 -2.46
CA VAL A 390 0.85 -0.12 -1.43
C VAL A 390 1.81 0.86 -2.07
N LEU A 391 1.70 2.15 -1.73
CA LEU A 391 2.70 3.13 -2.09
C LEU A 391 3.85 3.09 -1.08
N PHE A 392 5.06 2.80 -1.55
CA PHE A 392 6.27 2.86 -0.76
C PHE A 392 7.18 3.98 -1.21
N SER A 393 7.91 4.55 -0.24
CA SER A 393 9.10 5.36 -0.48
C SER A 393 10.34 4.50 -0.28
N ARG A 394 11.17 4.39 -1.32
CA ARG A 394 12.45 3.65 -1.30
C ARG A 394 13.37 4.18 -0.21
N ASP A 395 13.47 5.50 -0.07
CA ASP A 395 14.36 6.15 0.90
C ASP A 395 13.91 5.91 2.35
N ILE A 396 12.61 5.74 2.59
CA ILE A 396 12.10 5.35 3.91
C ILE A 396 12.39 3.89 4.21
N ILE A 397 12.31 2.98 3.22
CA ILE A 397 12.72 1.59 3.44
C ILE A 397 14.22 1.54 3.78
N ILE A 398 15.06 2.33 3.11
CA ILE A 398 16.50 2.46 3.45
C ILE A 398 16.68 3.00 4.89
N GLU A 399 15.90 3.99 5.30
CA GLU A 399 15.92 4.51 6.68
C GLU A 399 15.51 3.43 7.69
N MET A 400 14.47 2.66 7.39
CA MET A 400 14.00 1.56 8.22
C MET A 400 15.05 0.45 8.34
N GLU A 401 15.72 0.09 7.25
CA GLU A 401 16.83 -0.89 7.28
C GLU A 401 18.00 -0.39 8.11
N ALA A 402 18.36 0.89 8.01
CA ALA A 402 19.39 1.48 8.86
C ALA A 402 19.02 1.46 10.35
N ARG A 403 17.73 1.50 10.69
CA ARG A 403 17.25 1.42 12.07
C ARG A 403 17.17 -0.01 12.59
N TRP A 404 16.76 -0.97 11.76
CA TRP A 404 16.58 -2.37 12.12
C TRP A 404 17.43 -3.31 11.24
N PRO A 405 18.76 -3.12 11.19
CA PRO A 405 19.61 -3.83 10.23
C PRO A 405 19.61 -5.34 10.49
N ARG A 406 19.54 -5.75 11.76
CA ARG A 406 19.51 -7.17 12.14
C ARG A 406 18.20 -7.84 11.71
N GLU A 407 17.07 -7.15 11.87
CA GLU A 407 15.76 -7.68 11.53
C GLU A 407 15.57 -7.76 10.01
N PHE A 408 16.06 -6.77 9.26
CA PHE A 408 16.11 -6.81 7.79
C PHE A 408 16.99 -7.96 7.30
N GLU A 409 18.22 -8.09 7.82
CA GLU A 409 19.14 -9.15 7.42
C GLU A 409 18.55 -10.54 7.71
N ARG A 410 18.05 -10.75 8.92
CA ARG A 410 17.40 -12.02 9.28
C ARG A 410 16.21 -12.34 8.37
N THR A 411 15.38 -11.35 8.07
CA THR A 411 14.22 -11.54 7.17
C THR A 411 14.69 -11.92 5.77
N ARG A 412 15.73 -11.26 5.24
CA ARG A 412 16.30 -11.57 3.93
C ARG A 412 16.84 -13.01 3.87
N GLN A 413 17.41 -13.52 4.98
CA GLN A 413 17.99 -14.87 5.06
C GLN A 413 16.94 -15.98 5.24
N SER A 414 15.70 -15.61 5.54
CA SER A 414 14.59 -16.53 5.81
C SER A 414 14.07 -17.15 4.50
N ARG A 415 14.40 -18.43 4.24
CA ARG A 415 14.02 -19.14 2.99
C ARG A 415 12.52 -19.32 2.81
N VAL A 416 11.77 -19.52 3.90
CA VAL A 416 10.29 -19.57 3.94
C VAL A 416 9.80 -18.66 5.06
N ARG A 417 8.53 -18.25 5.04
CA ARG A 417 8.02 -17.26 6.00
C ARG A 417 8.25 -17.68 7.46
N SER A 418 8.85 -16.80 8.25
CA SER A 418 9.03 -16.97 9.69
C SER A 418 8.07 -16.05 10.47
N ALA A 419 7.71 -16.48 11.68
CA ALA A 419 7.00 -15.69 12.70
C ALA A 419 7.67 -14.38 13.08
N SER A 420 8.90 -14.17 12.62
CA SER A 420 9.73 -13.03 12.95
C SER A 420 10.20 -12.25 11.72
N ASP A 421 9.71 -12.61 10.54
CA ASP A 421 9.98 -11.82 9.34
C ASP A 421 9.40 -10.40 9.47
N LEU A 422 10.03 -9.45 8.77
CA LEU A 422 9.45 -8.13 8.57
C LEU A 422 8.40 -8.19 7.45
N GLU A 423 7.12 -8.06 7.83
CA GLU A 423 6.05 -7.75 6.87
C GLU A 423 6.05 -6.23 6.64
N LEU A 424 6.69 -5.81 5.53
CA LEU A 424 6.98 -4.40 5.31
C LEU A 424 5.74 -3.52 5.13
N ASN A 425 4.62 -4.06 4.65
CA ASN A 425 3.39 -3.29 4.52
C ASN A 425 2.96 -2.75 5.90
N PHE A 426 2.85 -3.63 6.89
CA PHE A 426 2.54 -3.29 8.27
C PHE A 426 3.61 -2.39 8.88
N LEU A 427 4.89 -2.77 8.79
CA LEU A 427 5.97 -2.01 9.43
C LEU A 427 6.07 -0.58 8.88
N TYR A 428 6.04 -0.42 7.56
CA TYR A 428 6.15 0.89 6.89
C TYR A 428 5.00 1.82 7.28
N HIS A 429 3.75 1.35 7.19
CA HIS A 429 2.59 2.18 7.49
C HIS A 429 2.62 2.72 8.92
N HIS A 430 2.98 1.88 9.89
CA HIS A 430 3.05 2.28 11.29
C HIS A 430 4.31 3.07 11.63
N TYR A 431 5.43 2.81 10.93
CA TYR A 431 6.62 3.65 10.99
C TYR A 431 6.31 5.10 10.62
N LEU A 432 5.60 5.30 9.51
CA LEU A 432 5.18 6.63 9.07
C LEU A 432 4.30 7.33 10.12
N ARG A 433 3.31 6.62 10.67
CA ARG A 433 2.40 7.15 11.71
C ARG A 433 3.16 7.57 12.97
N LEU A 434 4.08 6.73 13.45
CA LEU A 434 4.79 6.97 14.71
C LEU A 434 5.80 8.12 14.61
N LEU A 435 6.48 8.25 13.48
CA LEU A 435 7.49 9.30 13.27
C LEU A 435 6.94 10.60 12.69
N ARG A 436 5.60 10.77 12.73
CA ARG A 436 4.89 11.99 12.33
C ARG A 436 5.15 12.41 10.88
N PHE A 437 5.33 11.44 9.99
CA PHE A 437 5.21 11.74 8.56
C PHE A 437 3.77 12.21 8.26
N PRO A 438 3.57 13.14 7.31
CA PRO A 438 2.23 13.55 6.90
C PRO A 438 1.45 12.35 6.34
N VAL A 439 0.52 11.80 7.13
CA VAL A 439 -0.29 10.65 6.75
C VAL A 439 -1.76 10.86 7.07
N LEU A 440 -2.64 10.24 6.27
CA LEU A 440 -4.07 10.21 6.49
C LEU A 440 -4.50 8.77 6.79
N SER A 441 -5.04 8.56 7.99
CA SER A 441 -5.74 7.32 8.36
C SER A 441 -7.24 7.55 8.17
N ALA A 442 -7.85 6.81 7.25
CA ALA A 442 -9.29 6.59 7.12
C ALA A 442 -10.27 7.76 6.85
N SER A 443 -9.87 9.05 6.81
CA SER A 443 -10.77 10.15 6.38
C SER A 443 -10.55 10.52 4.90
N GLY A 444 -11.52 10.17 4.03
CA GLY A 444 -11.54 10.51 2.61
C GLY A 444 -11.72 9.31 1.67
N ILE A 445 -11.12 9.39 0.47
CA ILE A 445 -11.20 8.37 -0.59
C ILE A 445 -10.67 7.03 -0.06
N ARG A 446 -11.57 6.13 0.36
CA ARG A 446 -11.22 4.74 0.70
C ARG A 446 -10.99 3.95 -0.57
N ALA A 447 -9.92 3.17 -0.59
CA ALA A 447 -9.77 2.12 -1.57
C ALA A 447 -10.89 1.09 -1.37
N ARG A 448 -11.81 1.00 -2.33
CA ARG A 448 -12.84 -0.03 -2.35
C ARG A 448 -12.20 -1.32 -2.82
N PHE A 449 -11.91 -2.20 -1.90
CA PHE A 449 -11.33 -3.52 -2.15
C PHE A 449 -12.41 -4.59 -2.13
N LEU A 450 -12.32 -5.56 -3.05
CA LEU A 450 -13.07 -6.80 -2.99
C LEU A 450 -12.12 -7.98 -3.07
N PHE A 451 -12.22 -8.85 -2.08
CA PHE A 451 -11.66 -10.19 -2.16
C PHE A 451 -12.73 -11.13 -2.72
N ILE A 452 -12.41 -11.89 -3.77
CA ILE A 452 -13.39 -12.77 -4.43
C ILE A 452 -12.85 -14.17 -4.67
N GLN A 453 -13.75 -15.15 -4.52
CA GLN A 453 -13.51 -16.58 -4.68
C GLN A 453 -14.70 -17.22 -5.42
N GLU A 454 -14.58 -18.52 -5.74
CA GLU A 454 -15.63 -19.38 -6.28
C GLU A 454 -16.10 -18.94 -7.68
N CYS A 455 -15.19 -18.46 -8.54
CA CYS A 455 -15.58 -17.96 -9.85
C CYS A 455 -15.99 -19.08 -10.83
N ALA A 456 -15.75 -20.35 -10.48
CA ALA A 456 -16.21 -21.50 -11.23
C ALA A 456 -17.72 -21.77 -11.07
N GLU A 457 -18.30 -21.45 -9.92
CA GLU A 457 -19.72 -21.69 -9.63
C GLU A 457 -20.61 -20.68 -10.38
N PRO A 458 -21.83 -21.03 -10.82
CA PRO A 458 -22.67 -20.12 -11.61
C PRO A 458 -22.90 -18.75 -10.96
N ASP A 459 -23.30 -18.73 -9.68
CA ASP A 459 -23.52 -17.50 -8.92
C ASP A 459 -22.22 -16.75 -8.67
N GLY A 460 -21.15 -17.49 -8.35
CA GLY A 460 -19.82 -16.91 -8.14
C GLY A 460 -19.25 -16.27 -9.40
N ARG A 461 -19.41 -16.93 -10.56
CA ARG A 461 -19.04 -16.41 -11.88
C ARG A 461 -19.74 -15.09 -12.19
N GLN A 462 -21.03 -14.98 -11.87
CA GLN A 462 -21.77 -13.73 -12.01
C GLN A 462 -21.20 -12.63 -11.11
N ARG A 463 -20.93 -12.92 -9.82
CA ARG A 463 -20.28 -11.98 -8.91
C ARG A 463 -18.90 -11.54 -9.41
N CYS A 464 -18.09 -12.46 -9.92
CA CYS A 464 -16.77 -12.17 -10.49
C CYS A 464 -16.87 -11.27 -11.73
N ALA A 465 -17.80 -11.57 -12.63
CA ALA A 465 -18.08 -10.71 -13.79
C ALA A 465 -18.52 -9.30 -13.38
N GLN A 466 -19.39 -9.17 -12.36
CA GLN A 466 -19.85 -7.89 -11.84
C GLN A 466 -18.75 -7.11 -11.12
N ALA A 467 -17.88 -7.77 -10.35
CA ALA A 467 -16.76 -7.12 -9.68
C ALA A 467 -15.80 -6.43 -10.66
N LEU A 468 -15.62 -7.02 -11.84
CA LEU A 468 -14.85 -6.46 -12.96
C LEU A 468 -15.63 -5.36 -13.71
N ARG A 469 -16.96 -5.46 -13.78
CA ARG A 469 -17.84 -4.55 -14.55
C ARG A 469 -18.51 -3.53 -13.63
N GLY A 470 -18.01 -2.29 -13.62
CA GLY A 470 -18.77 -1.17 -13.05
C GLY A 470 -17.95 -0.15 -12.28
N GLY A 471 -16.63 -0.34 -12.12
CA GLY A 471 -15.77 0.61 -11.39
C GLY A 471 -16.16 0.79 -9.92
N ARG A 472 -17.04 -0.09 -9.39
CA ARG A 472 -17.49 -0.12 -7.99
C ARG A 472 -16.29 -0.32 -7.08
N TYR A 473 -15.44 -1.29 -7.40
CA TYR A 473 -14.22 -1.56 -6.65
C TYR A 473 -13.04 -0.90 -7.34
N ASN A 474 -12.12 -0.37 -6.53
CA ASN A 474 -10.83 0.08 -6.99
C ASN A 474 -9.91 -1.10 -7.29
N PHE A 475 -9.95 -2.10 -6.40
CA PHE A 475 -9.10 -3.28 -6.45
C PHE A 475 -9.91 -4.55 -6.24
N VAL A 476 -9.60 -5.58 -7.02
CA VAL A 476 -10.20 -6.92 -6.87
C VAL A 476 -9.06 -7.93 -6.79
N CYS A 477 -9.02 -8.70 -5.71
CA CYS A 477 -8.10 -9.82 -5.54
C CYS A 477 -8.84 -11.12 -5.80
N PHE A 478 -8.32 -11.91 -6.74
CA PHE A 478 -8.85 -13.25 -7.04
C PHE A 478 -8.01 -14.29 -6.35
N ASN A 479 -8.62 -15.01 -5.41
CA ASN A 479 -8.02 -16.22 -4.91
C ASN A 479 -9.13 -17.25 -4.79
N ASP A 480 -9.23 -18.12 -5.80
CA ASP A 480 -10.27 -19.13 -5.83
C ASP A 480 -9.92 -20.22 -4.80
N GLY A 481 -10.22 -19.98 -3.52
CA GLY A 481 -9.82 -20.83 -2.40
C GLY A 481 -10.67 -22.09 -2.36
N ALA A 482 -10.29 -23.07 -3.16
CA ALA A 482 -11.11 -24.24 -3.39
C ALA A 482 -10.85 -25.35 -2.37
N SER A 483 -11.85 -26.21 -2.13
CA SER A 483 -11.75 -27.34 -1.18
C SER A 483 -10.89 -28.49 -1.70
N SER A 484 -10.64 -28.54 -3.01
CA SER A 484 -9.81 -29.54 -3.67
C SER A 484 -8.96 -28.92 -4.78
N ASP A 485 -7.91 -29.64 -5.21
CA ASP A 485 -7.10 -29.25 -6.37
C ASP A 485 -7.91 -29.16 -7.68
N ALA A 486 -8.99 -29.95 -7.80
CA ALA A 486 -9.85 -29.95 -8.98
C ALA A 486 -10.69 -28.65 -9.04
N ASP A 487 -11.33 -28.31 -7.92
CA ASP A 487 -12.12 -27.09 -7.78
C ASP A 487 -11.23 -25.86 -8.01
N GLN A 488 -9.99 -25.91 -7.52
CA GLN A 488 -9.00 -24.83 -7.69
C GLN A 488 -8.67 -24.60 -9.16
N LYS A 489 -8.44 -25.67 -9.92
CA LYS A 489 -8.16 -25.58 -11.36
C LYS A 489 -9.34 -25.06 -12.13
N ALA A 490 -10.56 -25.52 -11.80
CA ALA A 490 -11.79 -25.03 -12.41
C ALA A 490 -11.95 -23.52 -12.15
N GLY A 491 -11.70 -23.10 -10.91
CA GLY A 491 -11.70 -21.69 -10.52
C GLY A 491 -10.72 -20.83 -11.32
N ALA A 492 -9.46 -21.24 -11.39
CA ALA A 492 -8.44 -20.54 -12.16
C ALA A 492 -8.80 -20.43 -13.66
N VAL A 493 -9.37 -21.48 -14.26
CA VAL A 493 -9.88 -21.44 -15.65
C VAL A 493 -11.00 -20.42 -15.78
N ALA A 494 -12.00 -20.45 -14.89
CA ALA A 494 -13.13 -19.55 -14.95
C ALA A 494 -12.72 -18.07 -14.77
N VAL A 495 -11.81 -17.78 -13.83
CA VAL A 495 -11.23 -16.44 -13.67
C VAL A 495 -10.54 -16.00 -14.96
N ARG A 496 -9.66 -16.83 -15.55
CA ARG A 496 -8.96 -16.48 -16.79
C ARG A 496 -9.92 -16.22 -17.95
N GLU A 497 -10.98 -17.01 -18.10
CA GLU A 497 -12.01 -16.76 -19.13
C GLU A 497 -12.70 -15.40 -18.94
N LEU A 498 -13.09 -15.07 -17.70
CA LEU A 498 -13.71 -13.78 -17.38
C LEU A 498 -12.76 -12.62 -17.66
N LEU A 499 -11.49 -12.77 -17.31
CA LEU A 499 -10.46 -11.77 -17.56
C LEU A 499 -10.16 -11.61 -19.05
N GLN A 500 -10.08 -12.71 -19.80
CA GLN A 500 -9.91 -12.67 -21.26
C GLN A 500 -11.09 -11.97 -21.94
N GLN A 501 -12.32 -12.21 -21.46
CA GLN A 501 -13.51 -11.50 -21.93
C GLN A 501 -13.47 -10.01 -21.56
N HIS A 502 -13.06 -9.68 -20.34
CA HIS A 502 -12.99 -8.29 -19.87
C HIS A 502 -11.92 -7.48 -20.61
N PHE A 503 -10.75 -8.08 -20.86
CA PHE A 503 -9.63 -7.48 -21.58
C PHE A 503 -9.61 -7.86 -23.06
N ASN A 504 -10.75 -8.22 -23.68
CA ASN A 504 -10.81 -8.67 -25.07
C ASN A 504 -10.20 -7.70 -26.10
N SER A 505 -10.16 -6.41 -25.75
CA SER A 505 -9.58 -5.29 -26.50
C SER A 505 -8.10 -5.05 -26.20
N CYS A 506 -7.55 -5.69 -25.16
CA CYS A 506 -6.14 -5.72 -24.82
C CYS A 506 -5.62 -7.16 -24.76
N ARG A 507 -5.32 -7.74 -25.92
CA ARG A 507 -4.81 -9.12 -26.02
C ARG A 507 -3.30 -9.12 -25.81
N ILE A 508 -2.81 -9.99 -24.92
CA ILE A 508 -1.41 -10.44 -24.98
C ILE A 508 -1.45 -11.89 -25.47
N HIS A 509 -0.73 -12.16 -26.57
CA HIS A 509 -0.66 -13.48 -27.19
C HIS A 509 0.37 -14.35 -26.50
#